data_AF-J0WGQ2-F1
#
_entry.id   AF-J0WGQ2-F1
#
_cell.length_a   1.000
_cell.length_b   1.000
_cell.length_c   1.000
_cell.angle_alpha   90.00
_cell.angle_beta   90.00
_cell.angle_gamma   90.00
#
_symmetry.space_group_name_H-M   'P 1'
#
loop_
_entity.id
_entity.type
_entity.pdbx_description
1 polymer ?
#
loop_
_entity_poly.entity_id
_entity_poly.type
_entity_poly.pdbx_seq_one_letter_code
_entity_poly.pdbx_strand_id
1 'polypeptide(L)'
;MPTFTNPAADAGEAYEALRGLAHASRTFEDPSETYAVIGDLLGGLRSLRQVLDQLATVHLNHQHQVTDGSREYSGGSVEALAAADELHQACTLIDQAHDRLNAAMTHSDRIV
;
A
#
# COMPACT_ATOMS: atom_id res chain seq x y z
N MET A 1 -1.44 -17.88 -14.12
CA MET A 1 -0.38 -17.06 -13.50
C MET A 1 -0.80 -15.61 -13.66
N PRO A 2 -0.85 -14.80 -12.60
CA PRO A 2 -1.01 -13.35 -12.77
C PRO A 2 0.17 -12.80 -13.58
N THR A 3 -0.11 -11.90 -14.53
CA THR A 3 0.92 -11.32 -15.40
C THR A 3 1.49 -10.01 -14.83
N PHE A 4 0.81 -9.38 -13.86
CA PHE A 4 1.24 -8.14 -13.19
C PHE A 4 1.61 -7.02 -14.16
N THR A 5 0.83 -6.86 -15.24
CA THR A 5 1.08 -5.90 -16.32
C THR A 5 0.04 -4.79 -16.40
N ASN A 6 -1.01 -4.83 -15.58
CA ASN A 6 -2.10 -3.87 -15.62
C ASN A 6 -2.37 -3.34 -14.21
N PRO A 7 -1.70 -2.25 -13.79
CA PRO A 7 -1.80 -1.72 -12.43
C PRO A 7 -3.24 -1.48 -11.95
N ALA A 8 -4.17 -1.11 -12.85
CA ALA A 8 -5.56 -0.90 -12.48
C ALA A 8 -6.31 -2.21 -12.18
N ALA A 9 -6.08 -3.25 -12.98
CA ALA A 9 -6.65 -4.58 -12.70
C ALA A 9 -5.99 -5.22 -11.48
N ASP A 10 -4.67 -5.15 -11.40
CA ASP A 10 -3.86 -5.70 -10.32
C ASP A 10 -4.20 -5.04 -8.96
N ALA A 11 -4.50 -3.73 -8.94
CA ALA A 11 -5.00 -3.04 -7.75
C ALA A 11 -6.36 -3.58 -7.28
N GLY A 12 -7.25 -3.95 -8.22
CA GLY A 12 -8.53 -4.59 -7.91
C GLY A 12 -8.35 -6.00 -7.31
N GLU A 13 -7.44 -6.80 -7.85
CA GLU A 13 -7.08 -8.10 -7.30
C GLU A 13 -6.47 -7.98 -5.89
N ALA A 14 -5.59 -7.01 -5.68
CA ALA A 14 -5.00 -6.73 -4.37
C ALA A 14 -6.08 -6.34 -3.33
N TYR A 15 -7.04 -5.51 -3.71
CA TYR A 15 -8.18 -5.15 -2.86
C TYR A 15 -9.02 -6.39 -2.47
N GLU A 16 -9.35 -7.24 -3.44
CA GLU A 16 -10.12 -8.47 -3.16
C GLU A 16 -9.35 -9.47 -2.29
N ALA A 17 -8.03 -9.60 -2.49
CA ALA A 17 -7.18 -10.43 -1.64
C ALA A 17 -7.18 -9.94 -0.18
N LEU A 18 -7.02 -8.63 0.05
CA LEU A 18 -7.09 -8.04 1.40
C LEU A 18 -8.48 -8.19 2.01
N ARG A 19 -9.55 -8.04 1.22
CA ARG A 19 -10.93 -8.25 1.68
C ARG A 19 -11.16 -9.71 2.08
N GLY A 20 -10.65 -10.66 1.31
CA GLY A 20 -10.67 -12.09 1.63
C GLY A 20 -9.91 -12.40 2.91
N LEU A 21 -8.70 -11.86 3.06
CA LEU A 21 -7.89 -12.01 4.26
C LEU A 21 -8.60 -11.44 5.50
N ALA A 22 -9.16 -10.23 5.41
CA ALA A 22 -9.91 -9.62 6.50
C ALA A 22 -11.16 -10.41 6.90
N HIS A 23 -11.78 -11.14 5.96
CA HIS A 23 -12.87 -12.05 6.26
C HIS A 23 -12.39 -13.29 7.01
N ALA A 24 -11.31 -13.92 6.52
CA ALA A 24 -10.74 -15.13 7.11
C ALA A 24 -10.13 -14.87 8.50
N SER A 25 -9.49 -13.71 8.72
CA SER A 25 -8.81 -13.37 9.98
C SER A 25 -9.76 -13.00 11.12
N ARG A 26 -11.08 -13.19 10.96
CA ARG A 26 -12.07 -13.01 12.04
C ARG A 26 -11.94 -14.09 13.11
N THR A 27 -11.38 -15.24 12.76
CA THR A 27 -11.21 -16.39 13.64
C THR A 27 -9.87 -17.04 13.34
N PHE A 28 -9.14 -17.39 14.40
CA PHE A 28 -7.98 -18.28 14.35
C PHE A 28 -8.26 -19.43 15.32
N GLU A 29 -8.07 -20.67 14.87
CA GLU A 29 -8.25 -21.84 15.74
C GLU A 29 -7.05 -21.98 16.70
N ASP A 30 -5.85 -21.71 16.20
CA ASP A 30 -4.62 -21.62 16.97
C ASP A 30 -4.04 -20.20 16.89
N PRO A 31 -3.88 -19.48 18.02
CA PRO A 31 -3.23 -18.16 18.05
C PRO A 31 -1.84 -18.10 17.41
N SER A 32 -1.11 -19.23 17.36
CA SER A 32 0.21 -19.30 16.71
C SER A 32 0.14 -19.04 15.19
N GLU A 33 -1.00 -19.32 14.55
CA GLU A 33 -1.24 -19.09 13.11
C GLU A 33 -1.12 -17.60 12.73
N THR A 34 -1.34 -16.70 13.70
CA THR A 34 -1.19 -15.25 13.48
C THR A 34 0.22 -14.87 13.05
N TYR A 35 1.25 -15.64 13.43
CA TYR A 35 2.63 -15.39 13.07
C TYR A 35 2.85 -15.43 11.55
N ALA A 36 2.33 -16.45 10.88
CA ALA A 36 2.45 -16.59 9.43
C ALA A 36 1.74 -15.44 8.69
N VAL A 37 0.54 -15.07 9.14
CA VAL A 37 -0.23 -13.97 8.57
C VAL A 37 0.50 -12.62 8.73
N ILE A 38 1.09 -12.36 9.90
CA ILE A 38 1.90 -11.15 10.13
C ILE A 38 3.13 -11.13 9.19
N GLY A 39 3.78 -12.28 9.01
CA GLY A 39 4.92 -12.42 8.09
C GLY A 39 4.57 -12.04 6.65
N ASP A 40 3.46 -12.56 6.12
CA ASP A 40 2.99 -12.21 4.77
C ASP A 40 2.59 -10.73 4.66
N LEU A 41 1.95 -10.18 5.70
CA LEU A 41 1.60 -8.75 5.74
C LEU A 41 2.83 -7.83 5.77
N LEU A 42 3.96 -8.24 6.38
CA LEU A 42 5.22 -7.47 6.29
C LEU A 42 5.74 -7.37 4.85
N GLY A 43 5.61 -8.45 4.08
CA GLY A 43 5.88 -8.44 2.63
C GLY A 43 4.89 -7.54 1.89
N GLY A 44 3.60 -7.67 2.19
CA GLY A 44 2.53 -6.85 1.62
C GLY A 44 2.74 -5.34 1.84
N LEU A 45 3.14 -4.90 3.03
CA LEU A 45 3.43 -3.49 3.31
C LEU A 45 4.60 -2.95 2.48
N ARG A 46 5.66 -3.75 2.26
CA ARG A 46 6.78 -3.35 1.39
C ARG A 46 6.32 -3.18 -0.06
N SER A 47 5.53 -4.12 -0.56
CA SER A 47 4.94 -4.02 -1.90
C SER A 47 4.01 -2.81 -2.03
N LEU A 48 3.17 -2.55 -1.01
CA LEU A 48 2.28 -1.39 -1.00
C LEU A 48 3.06 -0.07 -1.00
N ARG A 49 4.11 0.06 -0.17
CA ARG A 49 5.03 1.20 -0.19
C ARG A 49 5.59 1.44 -1.59
N GLN A 50 6.03 0.38 -2.27
CA GLN A 50 6.55 0.47 -3.64
C GLN A 50 5.49 0.96 -4.62
N VAL A 51 4.24 0.49 -4.53
CA VAL A 51 3.13 0.96 -5.37
C VAL A 51 2.86 2.45 -5.15
N LEU A 52 2.82 2.92 -3.89
CA LEU A 52 2.58 4.33 -3.56
C LEU A 52 3.69 5.25 -4.11
N ASP A 53 4.96 4.83 -3.99
CA ASP A 53 6.12 5.53 -4.55
C ASP A 53 6.06 5.62 -6.10
N GLN A 54 5.63 4.55 -6.75
CA GLN A 54 5.40 4.53 -8.19
C GLN A 54 4.26 5.47 -8.62
N LEU A 55 3.16 5.50 -7.88
CA LEU A 55 2.05 6.43 -8.15
C LEU A 55 2.48 7.89 -7.96
N ALA A 56 3.26 8.19 -6.92
CA ALA A 56 3.81 9.54 -6.72
C ALA A 56 4.71 9.94 -7.89
N THR A 57 5.57 9.03 -8.35
CA THR A 57 6.43 9.23 -9.52
C THR A 57 5.61 9.51 -10.79
N VAL A 58 4.48 8.83 -11.00
CA VAL A 58 3.58 9.12 -12.13
C VAL A 58 3.05 10.56 -12.08
N HIS A 59 2.62 11.04 -10.91
CA HIS A 59 2.17 12.44 -10.75
C HIS A 59 3.30 13.43 -11.07
N LEU A 60 4.50 13.22 -10.52
CA LEU A 60 5.65 14.11 -10.73
C LEU A 60 6.10 14.15 -12.19
N ASN A 61 6.07 13.01 -12.90
CA ASN A 61 6.46 12.93 -14.31
C ASN A 61 5.48 13.65 -15.25
N HIS A 62 4.20 13.72 -14.89
CA HIS A 62 3.14 14.29 -15.73
C HIS A 62 2.64 15.66 -15.25
N GLN A 63 3.20 16.24 -14.18
CA GLN A 63 2.71 17.48 -13.56
C GLN A 63 2.55 18.66 -14.53
N HIS A 64 3.41 18.76 -15.55
CA HIS A 64 3.36 19.82 -16.56
C HIS A 64 2.41 19.54 -17.74
N GLN A 65 1.73 18.39 -17.73
CA GLN A 65 0.85 17.91 -18.81
C GLN A 65 -0.62 17.83 -18.39
N VAL A 66 -0.91 18.05 -17.11
CA VAL A 66 -2.26 17.99 -16.53
C VAL A 66 -2.79 19.38 -16.23
N THR A 67 -4.12 19.51 -16.23
CA THR A 67 -4.82 20.73 -15.85
C THR A 67 -5.70 20.50 -14.63
N ASP A 68 -5.99 21.56 -13.89
CA ASP A 68 -6.94 21.51 -12.77
C ASP A 68 -8.42 21.53 -13.25
N GLY A 69 -9.35 21.63 -12.30
CA GLY A 69 -10.79 21.76 -12.59
C GLY A 69 -11.18 22.99 -13.41
N SER A 70 -10.36 24.04 -13.41
CA SER A 70 -10.50 25.27 -14.21
C SER A 70 -9.84 25.15 -15.60
N ARG A 71 -9.22 24.00 -15.90
CA ARG A 71 -8.43 23.73 -17.11
C ARG A 71 -7.13 24.53 -17.20
N GLU A 72 -6.54 24.89 -16.06
CA GLU A 72 -5.25 25.59 -15.98
C GLU A 72 -4.09 24.62 -15.72
N TYR A 73 -3.02 24.72 -16.51
CA TYR A 73 -1.81 23.89 -16.32
C TYR A 73 -1.06 24.21 -15.03
N SER A 74 -1.05 25.47 -14.60
CA SER A 74 -0.44 25.89 -13.33
C SER A 74 -1.14 25.25 -12.14
N GLY A 75 -2.48 25.25 -12.13
CA GLY A 75 -3.26 24.57 -11.10
C GLY A 75 -3.07 23.05 -11.16
N GLY A 76 -3.08 22.47 -12.37
CA GLY A 76 -2.84 21.03 -12.53
C GLY A 76 -1.49 20.57 -11.99
N SER A 77 -0.43 21.37 -12.19
CA SER A 77 0.89 21.09 -11.62
C SER A 77 0.89 21.15 -10.09
N VAL A 78 0.17 22.09 -9.49
CA VAL A 78 0.02 22.19 -8.03
C VAL A 78 -0.69 20.95 -7.46
N GLU A 79 -1.79 20.53 -8.09
CA GLU A 79 -2.54 19.34 -7.67
C GLU A 79 -1.73 18.05 -7.83
N ALA A 80 -0.95 17.92 -8.90
CA ALA A 80 -0.07 16.77 -9.11
C ALA A 80 1.04 16.70 -8.05
N LEU A 81 1.63 17.84 -7.68
CA LEU A 81 2.62 17.91 -6.60
C LEU A 81 1.99 17.53 -5.25
N ALA A 82 0.82 18.10 -4.94
CA ALA A 82 0.11 17.78 -3.71
C ALA A 82 -0.24 16.29 -3.60
N ALA A 83 -0.71 15.67 -4.69
CA ALA A 83 -0.97 14.24 -4.72
C ALA A 83 0.29 13.39 -4.48
N ALA A 84 1.41 13.76 -5.10
CA ALA A 84 2.68 13.07 -4.88
C ALA A 84 3.18 13.21 -3.42
N ASP A 85 3.02 14.39 -2.82
CA ASP A 85 3.40 14.63 -1.43
C ASP A 85 2.58 13.79 -0.46
N GLU A 86 1.25 13.70 -0.64
CA GLU A 86 0.39 12.84 0.17
C GLU A 86 0.74 11.36 0.02
N LEU A 87 1.08 10.91 -1.19
CA LEU A 87 1.54 9.53 -1.43
C LEU A 87 2.87 9.24 -0.73
N HIS A 88 3.82 10.19 -0.71
CA HIS A 88 5.07 10.05 0.04
C HIS A 88 4.85 10.07 1.56
N GLN A 89 3.91 10.89 2.06
CA GLN A 89 3.50 10.85 3.46
C GLN A 89 2.92 9.48 3.82
N ALA A 90 2.07 8.92 2.95
CA ALA A 90 1.55 7.56 3.12
C ALA A 90 2.68 6.52 3.14
N CYS A 91 3.69 6.60 2.27
CA CYS A 91 4.88 5.74 2.34
C CYS A 91 5.57 5.80 3.71
N THR A 92 5.72 7.00 4.28
CA THR A 92 6.32 7.19 5.61
C THR A 92 5.50 6.49 6.70
N LEU A 93 4.17 6.57 6.62
CA LEU A 93 3.27 5.88 7.55
C LEU A 93 3.32 4.35 7.37
N ILE A 94 3.47 3.86 6.14
CA ILE A 94 3.65 2.44 5.86
C ILE A 94 4.96 1.91 6.44
N ASP A 95 6.05 2.66 6.36
CA ASP A 95 7.31 2.30 7.03
C ASP A 95 7.13 2.19 8.55
N GLN A 96 6.42 3.14 9.16
CA GLN A 96 6.11 3.08 10.59
C GLN A 96 5.23 1.87 10.93
N ALA A 97 4.20 1.59 10.12
CA ALA A 97 3.35 0.42 10.29
C ALA A 97 4.16 -0.88 10.16
N HIS A 98 5.12 -0.92 9.23
CA HIS A 98 6.04 -2.04 9.06
C HIS A 98 6.84 -2.32 10.33
N ASP A 99 7.40 -1.29 10.96
CA ASP A 99 8.14 -1.43 12.23
C ASP A 99 7.25 -1.98 13.34
N ARG A 100 5.98 -1.53 13.40
CA ARG A 100 5.00 -2.03 14.38
C ARG A 100 4.62 -3.49 14.12
N LEU A 101 4.44 -3.91 12.88
CA LEU A 101 4.18 -5.30 12.52
C LEU A 101 5.39 -6.19 12.82
N ASN A 102 6.61 -5.71 12.59
CA ASN A 102 7.83 -6.45 12.89
C ASN A 102 7.99 -6.67 14.41
N ALA A 103 7.66 -5.66 15.21
CA ALA A 103 7.58 -5.81 16.67
C ALA A 103 6.49 -6.82 17.08
N ALA A 104 5.31 -6.77 16.47
CA ALA A 104 4.23 -7.73 16.73
C ALA A 104 4.66 -9.17 16.39
N MET A 105 5.35 -9.38 15.26
CA MET A 105 5.89 -10.68 14.85
C MET A 105 6.84 -11.25 15.92
N THR A 106 7.71 -10.42 16.48
CA THR A 106 8.64 -10.82 17.57
C THR A 106 7.90 -11.28 18.83
N HIS A 107 6.70 -10.73 19.09
CA HIS A 107 5.85 -11.17 20.19
C HIS A 107 5.06 -12.43 19.84
N SER A 108 4.51 -12.54 18.63
CA SER A 108 3.77 -13.72 18.16
C SER A 108 4.62 -14.99 18.16
N ASP A 109 5.92 -14.90 17.86
CA ASP A 109 6.87 -16.02 17.91
C ASP A 109 6.95 -16.71 19.30
N ARG A 110 6.46 -16.05 20.35
CA ARG A 110 6.48 -16.55 21.74
C ARG A 110 5.16 -17.17 22.18
N ILE A 111 4.14 -17.19 21.34
CA ILE A 111 2.82 -17.77 21.63
C ILE A 111 2.85 -19.27 21.26
N VAL A 112 2.38 -20.12 22.17
CA VAL A 112 2.31 -21.59 22.05
C VAL A 112 0.89 -22.11 22.21
#